data_AF-A0A1E4LFI1-F1
#
_entry.id   AF-A0A1E4LFI1-F1
#
_cell.length_a   1.000
_cell.length_b   1.000
_cell.length_c   1.000
_cell.angle_alpha   90.00
_cell.angle_beta   90.00
_cell.angle_gamma   90.00
#
_symmetry.space_group_name_H-M   'P 1'
#
loop_
_entity.id
_entity.type
_entity.pdbx_description
1 polymer ?
#
loop_
_entity_poly.entity_id
_entity_poly.type
_entity_poly.pdbx_seq_one_letter_code
_entity_poly.pdbx_strand_id
1 'polypeptide(L)'
;MNIGYACLAIAVPGTALKSCTLKNADTDRLLSLIASNLDALEKLIDYNARSGIKLFRISSDLIPFGSSAAFRLPWQSIYAQKLSDIGRRIAHAGMRVSMHPGQYTVLNSPDDSVAERAVDDLRYHASVLDSLGLGCEHKIILHLGGVYGDKKAAQRRFLSRYATLEPAIQSRLVLENDDKLFHIVDVLDTAATGGIPVVYDTLHNAVNPADARRSDLDWIKLCRATWTERDGAPKIHYSQQAPQKKPGAHSNSIGIDAFLAFYGQLSDIDIDIMLEVKDKNLSALKCMHCVSNRGIGALEIEWARYKYAVLEHSAERYQAVRILLQDKGAYPAAEMYRLIEKSLDLPVSPGSGENAARHVWGYFKEKASASEKQRFEMLLHKWTRGEAELRAVKGFLFRLAQTYQEDYLLKGYYFDL
;
A
#
# COMPACT_ATOMS: atom_id res chain seq x y z
N MET A 1 -12.27 2.28 -13.47
CA MET A 1 -11.74 1.74 -12.20
C MET A 1 -10.21 1.70 -12.17
N ASN A 2 -9.60 2.43 -11.24
CA ASN A 2 -8.17 2.28 -10.94
C ASN A 2 -7.96 1.38 -9.72
N ILE A 3 -6.85 0.63 -9.68
CA ILE A 3 -6.44 -0.19 -8.55
C ILE A 3 -5.14 0.39 -7.98
N GLY A 4 -5.08 0.53 -6.66
CA GLY A 4 -3.97 1.16 -5.95
C GLY A 4 -3.52 0.42 -4.70
N TYR A 5 -2.47 0.93 -4.06
CA TYR A 5 -1.94 0.41 -2.80
C TYR A 5 -1.49 1.55 -1.88
N ALA A 6 -1.16 1.20 -0.63
CA ALA A 6 -0.85 2.17 0.41
C ALA A 6 0.62 2.24 0.85
N CYS A 7 1.11 3.48 0.92
CA CYS A 7 2.31 3.98 1.60
C CYS A 7 3.65 3.54 1.02
N LEU A 8 3.92 2.24 0.97
CA LEU A 8 5.24 1.68 0.67
C LEU A 8 5.15 0.74 -0.53
N ALA A 9 6.24 0.59 -1.28
CA ALA A 9 6.39 -0.41 -2.32
C ALA A 9 7.49 -1.40 -1.96
N ILE A 10 7.28 -2.67 -2.29
CA ILE A 10 8.22 -3.78 -2.13
C ILE A 10 9.05 -3.93 -3.41
N ALA A 11 10.34 -4.24 -3.23
CA ALA A 11 11.32 -4.38 -4.30
C ALA A 11 11.41 -3.16 -5.24
N VAL A 12 11.30 -1.95 -4.68
CA VAL A 12 11.52 -0.69 -5.40
C VAL A 12 12.67 0.06 -4.69
N PRO A 13 13.92 -0.08 -5.17
CA PRO A 13 15.07 0.51 -4.50
C PRO A 13 14.96 2.04 -4.33
N GLY A 14 15.29 2.52 -3.13
CA GLY A 14 15.33 3.96 -2.83
C GLY A 14 14.00 4.60 -2.46
N THR A 15 12.94 3.82 -2.24
CA THR A 15 11.62 4.32 -1.82
C THR A 15 11.32 4.17 -0.33
N ALA A 16 12.28 3.64 0.46
CA ALA A 16 12.11 3.49 1.89
C ALA A 16 12.09 4.85 2.59
N LEU A 17 11.04 5.11 3.37
CA LEU A 17 10.95 6.29 4.22
C LEU A 17 11.84 6.13 5.45
N LYS A 18 12.42 7.24 5.88
CA LYS A 18 13.24 7.35 7.08
C LYS A 18 12.50 8.14 8.15
N SER A 19 12.79 7.80 9.39
CA SER A 19 12.25 8.49 10.57
C SER A 19 13.32 8.56 11.67
N CYS A 20 13.00 9.24 12.76
CA CYS A 20 13.78 9.25 13.99
C CYS A 20 12.85 9.19 15.21
N THR A 21 13.45 8.94 16.38
CA THR A 21 12.74 9.12 17.65
C THR A 21 12.65 10.61 17.97
N LEU A 22 11.64 11.00 18.76
CA LEU A 22 11.43 12.39 19.16
C LEU A 22 12.67 13.03 19.83
N LYS A 23 13.44 12.24 20.59
CA LYS A 23 14.69 12.70 21.22
C LYS A 23 15.72 13.22 20.21
N ASN A 24 15.69 12.70 18.99
CA ASN A 24 16.64 13.02 17.91
C ASN A 24 15.95 13.83 16.80
N ALA A 25 14.83 14.50 17.10
CA ALA A 25 14.04 15.27 16.15
C ALA A 25 14.39 16.77 16.20
N ASP A 26 15.68 17.10 16.12
CA ASP A 26 16.13 18.48 15.92
C ASP A 26 15.87 18.97 14.49
N THR A 27 15.94 20.29 14.28
CA THR A 27 15.63 20.95 13.02
C THR A 27 16.41 20.36 11.83
N ASP A 28 17.74 20.26 11.95
CA ASP A 28 18.59 19.81 10.85
C ASP A 28 18.32 18.34 10.52
N ARG A 29 18.13 17.51 11.55
CA ARG A 29 17.78 16.11 11.38
C ARG A 29 16.42 15.96 10.70
N LEU A 30 15.41 16.70 11.12
CA LEU A 30 14.07 16.66 10.52
C LEU A 30 14.09 17.13 9.06
N LEU A 31 14.74 18.25 8.74
CA LEU A 31 14.89 18.71 7.36
C LEU A 31 15.61 17.68 6.49
N SER A 32 16.69 17.07 6.98
CA SER A 32 17.40 16.00 6.27
C SER A 32 16.51 14.78 5.99
N LEU A 33 15.69 14.37 6.97
CA LEU A 33 14.74 13.27 6.81
C LEU A 33 13.64 13.61 5.81
N ILE A 34 13.09 14.83 5.87
CA ILE A 34 12.08 15.33 4.93
C ILE A 34 12.63 15.29 3.50
N ALA A 35 13.84 15.83 3.26
CA ALA A 35 14.47 15.78 1.95
C ALA A 35 14.58 14.35 1.41
N SER A 36 15.08 13.42 2.24
CA SER A 36 15.22 12.01 1.87
C SER A 36 13.87 11.32 1.62
N ASN A 37 12.81 11.70 2.33
CA ASN A 37 11.47 11.13 2.17
C ASN A 37 10.77 11.69 0.92
N LEU A 38 11.02 12.94 0.56
CA LEU A 38 10.55 13.51 -0.70
C LEU A 38 11.24 12.86 -1.92
N ASP A 39 12.54 12.55 -1.83
CA ASP A 39 13.24 11.76 -2.86
C ASP A 39 12.63 10.35 -3.02
N ALA A 40 12.27 9.73 -1.90
CA ALA A 40 11.61 8.43 -1.90
C ALA A 40 10.21 8.49 -2.51
N LEU A 41 9.43 9.54 -2.19
CA LEU A 41 8.12 9.78 -2.79
C LEU A 41 8.22 10.01 -4.30
N GLU A 42 9.15 10.84 -4.76
CA GLU A 42 9.36 11.09 -6.20
C GLU A 42 9.61 9.77 -6.95
N LYS A 43 10.47 8.90 -6.41
CA LYS A 43 10.75 7.57 -6.97
C LYS A 43 9.52 6.66 -6.95
N LEU A 44 8.68 6.71 -5.91
CA LEU A 44 7.43 5.97 -5.84
C LEU A 44 6.45 6.43 -6.91
N ILE A 45 6.31 7.74 -7.12
CA ILE A 45 5.44 8.30 -8.16
C ILE A 45 5.93 7.88 -9.55
N ASP A 46 7.25 7.96 -9.81
CA ASP A 46 7.83 7.49 -11.07
C ASP A 46 7.62 5.98 -11.29
N TYR A 47 7.77 5.17 -10.24
CA TYR A 47 7.50 3.73 -10.28
C TYR A 47 6.03 3.46 -10.61
N ASN A 48 5.10 4.14 -9.94
CA ASN A 48 3.67 3.98 -10.14
C ASN A 48 3.26 4.39 -11.57
N ALA A 49 3.78 5.51 -12.07
CA ALA A 49 3.53 5.97 -13.43
C ALA A 49 3.98 4.94 -14.47
N ARG A 50 5.21 4.41 -14.35
CA ARG A 50 5.73 3.36 -15.25
C ARG A 50 4.94 2.05 -15.13
N SER A 51 4.44 1.75 -13.94
CA SER A 51 3.65 0.56 -13.65
C SER A 51 2.17 0.71 -14.00
N GLY A 52 1.74 1.90 -14.47
CA GLY A 52 0.35 2.22 -14.75
C GLY A 52 -0.57 2.27 -13.51
N ILE A 53 0.01 2.35 -12.31
CA ILE A 53 -0.75 2.44 -11.05
C ILE A 53 -1.21 3.88 -10.88
N LYS A 54 -2.51 4.11 -11.02
CA LYS A 54 -3.13 5.45 -10.99
C LYS A 54 -3.79 5.80 -9.66
N LEU A 55 -3.72 4.93 -8.66
CA LEU A 55 -4.25 5.20 -7.31
C LEU A 55 -3.18 4.89 -6.27
N PHE A 56 -2.89 5.83 -5.37
CA PHE A 56 -1.86 5.65 -4.36
C PHE A 56 -2.20 6.36 -3.05
N ARG A 57 -1.89 5.74 -1.89
CA ARG A 57 -1.97 6.44 -0.60
C ARG A 57 -0.57 6.86 -0.16
N ILE A 58 -0.34 8.16 -0.06
CA ILE A 58 0.91 8.73 0.46
C ILE A 58 0.96 8.46 1.97
N SER A 59 2.14 8.08 2.47
CA SER A 59 2.34 7.84 3.91
C SER A 59 2.23 9.12 4.72
N SER A 60 1.56 9.05 5.87
CA SER A 60 1.58 10.13 6.88
C SER A 60 2.99 10.40 7.43
N ASP A 61 3.92 9.45 7.31
CA ASP A 61 5.32 9.60 7.74
C ASP A 61 6.18 10.40 6.74
N LEU A 62 5.61 10.93 5.65
CA LEU A 62 6.35 11.70 4.64
C LEU A 62 7.15 12.84 5.29
N ILE A 63 6.49 13.62 6.15
CA ILE A 63 7.11 14.63 7.01
C ILE A 63 7.09 14.08 8.45
N PRO A 64 8.21 13.56 8.97
CA PRO A 64 8.25 13.03 10.32
C PRO A 64 7.82 14.10 11.33
N PHE A 65 6.86 13.76 12.20
CA PHE A 65 6.28 14.69 13.17
C PHE A 65 5.63 15.94 12.53
N GLY A 66 5.07 15.83 11.32
CA GLY A 66 4.48 16.93 10.55
C GLY A 66 3.43 17.76 11.31
N SER A 67 2.68 17.13 12.20
CA SER A 67 1.66 17.75 13.06
C SER A 67 2.16 18.12 14.47
N SER A 68 3.46 17.95 14.75
CA SER A 68 4.06 18.28 16.06
C SER A 68 5.45 18.90 15.92
N ALA A 69 6.54 18.16 16.10
CA ALA A 69 7.90 18.73 16.11
C ALA A 69 8.26 19.44 14.80
N ALA A 70 7.80 18.92 13.65
CA ALA A 70 8.04 19.53 12.35
C ALA A 70 7.00 20.59 11.95
N PHE A 71 5.94 20.79 12.76
CA PHE A 71 4.85 21.74 12.45
C PHE A 71 5.34 23.17 12.21
N ARG A 72 6.37 23.60 12.96
CA ARG A 72 6.95 24.95 12.87
C ARG A 72 8.06 25.07 11.83
N LEU A 73 8.48 23.97 11.22
CA LEU A 73 9.54 24.01 10.22
C LEU A 73 8.96 24.51 8.88
N PRO A 74 9.66 25.40 8.18
CA PRO A 74 9.20 25.95 6.90
C PRO A 74 9.49 24.98 5.74
N TRP A 75 9.18 23.69 5.91
CA TRP A 75 9.49 22.66 4.92
C TRP A 75 8.76 22.89 3.58
N GLN A 76 7.57 23.50 3.63
CA GLN A 76 6.81 23.86 2.43
C GLN A 76 7.59 24.82 1.53
N SER A 77 8.25 25.84 2.12
CA SER A 77 9.02 26.82 1.36
C SER A 77 10.41 26.31 1.01
N ILE A 78 11.09 25.62 1.93
CA ILE A 78 12.42 25.03 1.68
C ILE A 78 12.37 24.05 0.51
N TYR A 79 11.32 23.21 0.45
CA TYR A 79 11.18 22.17 -0.58
C TYR A 79 10.12 22.48 -1.64
N ALA A 80 9.71 23.75 -1.79
CA ALA A 80 8.62 24.16 -2.67
C ALA A 80 8.77 23.63 -4.11
N GLN A 81 9.97 23.77 -4.69
CA GLN A 81 10.24 23.29 -6.04
C GLN A 81 10.06 21.76 -6.14
N LYS A 82 10.66 21.00 -5.22
CA LYS A 82 10.58 19.54 -5.20
C LYS A 82 9.14 19.05 -5.01
N LEU A 83 8.38 19.68 -4.12
CA LEU A 83 6.96 19.37 -3.89
C LEU A 83 6.14 19.64 -5.15
N SER A 84 6.34 20.79 -5.80
CA SER A 84 5.68 21.12 -7.07
C SER A 84 6.05 20.14 -8.19
N ASP A 85 7.31 19.72 -8.28
CA ASP A 85 7.77 18.74 -9.27
C ASP A 85 7.08 17.38 -9.09
N ILE A 86 6.98 16.90 -7.85
CA ILE A 86 6.24 15.68 -7.50
C ILE A 86 4.76 15.83 -7.88
N GLY A 87 4.16 16.98 -7.56
CA GLY A 87 2.79 17.33 -7.94
C GLY A 87 2.53 17.22 -9.45
N ARG A 88 3.42 17.82 -10.26
CA ARG A 88 3.31 17.74 -11.73
C ARG A 88 3.46 16.31 -12.25
N ARG A 89 4.33 15.49 -11.63
CA ARG A 89 4.45 14.06 -11.99
C ARG A 89 3.16 13.30 -11.67
N ILE A 90 2.53 13.54 -10.51
CA ILE A 90 1.25 12.94 -10.13
C ILE A 90 0.18 13.29 -11.17
N ALA A 91 0.06 14.58 -11.52
CA ALA A 91 -0.89 15.06 -12.52
C ALA A 91 -0.64 14.47 -13.92
N HIS A 92 0.61 14.49 -14.40
CA HIS A 92 0.98 13.93 -15.71
C HIS A 92 0.72 12.41 -15.82
N ALA A 93 0.88 11.67 -14.73
CA ALA A 93 0.55 10.24 -14.69
C ALA A 93 -0.96 9.96 -14.65
N GLY A 94 -1.80 10.99 -14.48
CA GLY A 94 -3.23 10.85 -14.20
C GLY A 94 -3.46 10.08 -12.90
N MET A 95 -2.59 10.26 -11.91
CA MET A 95 -2.63 9.54 -10.65
C MET A 95 -3.46 10.30 -9.62
N ARG A 96 -4.32 9.57 -8.93
CA ARG A 96 -5.05 10.05 -7.77
C ARG A 96 -4.38 9.57 -6.49
N VAL A 97 -3.94 10.53 -5.69
CA VAL A 97 -3.38 10.27 -4.37
C VAL A 97 -4.38 10.53 -3.24
N SER A 98 -4.17 9.86 -2.11
CA SER A 98 -4.88 10.11 -0.86
C SER A 98 -3.93 10.00 0.33
N MET A 99 -4.37 10.42 1.51
CA MET A 99 -3.70 10.13 2.78
C MET A 99 -4.70 9.60 3.80
N HIS A 100 -4.22 8.85 4.79
CA HIS A 100 -5.07 8.34 5.88
C HIS A 100 -4.33 8.55 7.20
N PRO A 101 -4.68 9.60 7.96
CA PRO A 101 -4.20 9.81 9.32
C PRO A 101 -4.36 8.55 10.18
N GLY A 102 -3.44 8.33 11.11
CA GLY A 102 -3.46 7.14 11.96
C GLY A 102 -4.59 7.15 13.00
N GLN A 103 -4.69 6.04 13.74
CA GLN A 103 -5.73 5.82 14.77
C GLN A 103 -5.80 6.87 15.90
N TYR A 104 -4.77 7.73 16.04
CA TYR A 104 -4.71 8.77 17.07
C TYR A 104 -5.40 10.09 16.64
N THR A 105 -5.77 10.21 15.37
CA THR A 105 -6.46 11.38 14.82
C THR A 105 -7.95 11.24 15.10
N VAL A 106 -8.36 11.54 16.34
CA VAL A 106 -9.72 11.31 16.84
C VAL A 106 -10.49 12.62 16.99
N LEU A 107 -11.08 13.08 15.88
CA LEU A 107 -11.77 14.39 15.83
C LEU A 107 -12.95 14.48 16.80
N ASN A 108 -13.60 13.36 17.15
CA ASN A 108 -14.81 13.35 17.99
C ASN A 108 -14.56 13.11 19.49
N SER A 109 -13.29 13.15 19.93
CA SER A 109 -12.87 12.93 21.33
C SER A 109 -13.53 13.91 22.32
N PRO A 110 -14.09 13.50 23.46
CA PRO A 110 -14.61 14.45 24.45
C PRO A 110 -13.52 15.32 25.09
N ASP A 111 -12.25 14.90 25.02
CA ASP A 111 -11.09 15.71 25.40
C ASP A 111 -10.74 16.67 24.25
N ASP A 112 -10.90 17.98 24.48
CA ASP A 112 -10.63 19.02 23.51
C ASP A 112 -9.15 19.06 23.08
N SER A 113 -8.21 18.74 23.96
CA SER A 113 -6.79 18.71 23.60
C SER A 113 -6.47 17.60 22.58
N VAL A 114 -7.17 16.46 22.67
CA VAL A 114 -7.05 15.37 21.67
C VAL A 114 -7.66 15.81 20.35
N ALA A 115 -8.79 16.52 20.40
CA ALA A 115 -9.46 17.04 19.21
C ALA A 115 -8.62 18.09 18.49
N GLU A 116 -8.03 19.03 19.21
CA GLU A 116 -7.12 20.05 18.67
C GLU A 116 -5.91 19.40 17.98
N ARG A 117 -5.28 18.40 18.61
CA ARG A 117 -4.20 17.63 17.97
C ARG A 117 -4.67 16.89 16.72
N ALA A 118 -5.90 16.39 16.70
CA ALA A 118 -6.48 15.77 15.51
C ALA A 118 -6.69 16.79 14.38
N VAL A 119 -7.08 18.03 14.71
CA VAL A 119 -7.15 19.13 13.74
C VAL A 119 -5.77 19.48 13.21
N ASP A 120 -4.74 19.58 14.06
CA ASP A 120 -3.37 19.84 13.64
C ASP A 120 -2.84 18.74 12.71
N ASP A 121 -3.19 17.49 12.99
CA ASP A 121 -2.86 16.36 12.12
C ASP A 121 -3.58 16.42 10.77
N LEU A 122 -4.88 16.73 10.75
CA LEU A 122 -5.61 16.95 9.50
C LEU A 122 -5.05 18.14 8.69
N ARG A 123 -4.64 19.22 9.37
CA ARG A 123 -4.00 20.39 8.75
C ARG A 123 -2.67 20.01 8.11
N TYR A 124 -1.87 19.18 8.77
CA TYR A 124 -0.63 18.64 8.19
C TYR A 124 -0.92 17.90 6.88
N HIS A 125 -1.89 16.99 6.86
CA HIS A 125 -2.24 16.21 5.68
C HIS A 125 -2.76 17.11 4.54
N ALA A 126 -3.60 18.10 4.84
CA ALA A 126 -4.04 19.10 3.85
C ALA A 126 -2.85 19.91 3.31
N SER A 127 -1.95 20.37 4.18
CA SER A 127 -0.75 21.12 3.78
C SER A 127 0.17 20.31 2.88
N VAL A 128 0.29 18.99 3.05
CA VAL A 128 1.06 18.14 2.12
C VAL A 128 0.43 18.14 0.74
N LEU A 129 -0.89 17.91 0.65
CA LEU A 129 -1.59 17.87 -0.64
C LEU A 129 -1.60 19.25 -1.33
N ASP A 130 -1.79 20.32 -0.57
CA ASP A 130 -1.69 21.71 -1.08
C ASP A 130 -0.28 22.04 -1.58
N SER A 131 0.77 21.61 -0.87
CA SER A 131 2.16 21.86 -1.29
C SER A 131 2.55 21.10 -2.55
N LEU A 132 1.90 19.96 -2.81
CA LEU A 132 2.00 19.23 -4.08
C LEU A 132 1.18 19.89 -5.19
N GLY A 133 0.40 20.94 -4.91
CA GLY A 133 -0.45 21.62 -5.89
C GLY A 133 -1.63 20.77 -6.37
N LEU A 134 -2.15 19.89 -5.50
CA LEU A 134 -3.19 18.91 -5.84
C LEU A 134 -4.59 19.39 -5.41
N GLY A 135 -5.60 19.10 -6.23
CA GLY A 135 -6.98 19.53 -6.00
C GLY A 135 -7.74 18.77 -4.88
N CYS A 136 -9.05 19.01 -4.78
CA CYS A 136 -9.89 18.39 -3.74
C CYS A 136 -10.30 16.95 -4.04
N GLU A 137 -10.07 16.45 -5.25
CA GLU A 137 -10.22 15.06 -5.65
C GLU A 137 -9.23 14.13 -4.93
N HIS A 138 -8.18 14.70 -4.33
CA HIS A 138 -7.20 14.03 -3.48
C HIS A 138 -7.65 14.06 -2.02
N LYS A 139 -7.98 12.89 -1.49
CA LYS A 139 -8.75 12.77 -0.24
C LYS A 139 -7.91 12.46 1.00
N ILE A 140 -8.43 12.88 2.15
CA ILE A 140 -7.95 12.54 3.49
C ILE A 140 -9.00 11.62 4.11
N ILE A 141 -8.67 10.35 4.34
CA ILE A 141 -9.60 9.35 4.85
C ILE A 141 -9.56 9.34 6.38
N LEU A 142 -10.71 9.41 7.04
CA LEU A 142 -10.79 9.42 8.50
C LEU A 142 -11.92 8.49 8.99
N HIS A 143 -11.65 7.72 10.04
CA HIS A 143 -12.72 7.04 10.77
C HIS A 143 -13.48 8.02 11.68
N LEU A 144 -14.71 7.69 12.06
CA LEU A 144 -15.50 8.55 12.95
C LEU A 144 -14.89 8.77 14.33
N GLY A 145 -14.08 7.82 14.82
CA GLY A 145 -13.36 7.92 16.08
C GLY A 145 -13.97 7.05 17.18
N GLY A 146 -14.13 7.60 18.40
CA GLY A 146 -14.61 6.85 19.56
C GLY A 146 -16.12 7.01 19.84
N VAL A 147 -16.75 6.01 20.46
CA VAL A 147 -18.17 6.08 20.87
C VAL A 147 -18.35 6.85 22.18
N TYR A 148 -17.41 6.71 23.14
CA TYR A 148 -17.44 7.39 24.44
C TYR A 148 -18.78 7.25 25.20
N GLY A 149 -19.37 6.05 25.17
CA GLY A 149 -20.62 5.72 25.87
C GLY A 149 -21.91 6.07 25.14
N ASP A 150 -21.90 7.04 24.22
CA ASP A 150 -23.08 7.43 23.42
C ASP A 150 -22.70 7.70 21.97
N LYS A 151 -23.12 6.79 21.09
CA LYS A 151 -22.84 6.82 19.65
C LYS A 151 -23.45 8.04 18.96
N LYS A 152 -24.69 8.42 19.29
CA LYS A 152 -25.35 9.59 18.68
C LYS A 152 -24.71 10.89 19.17
N ALA A 153 -24.32 10.98 20.45
CA ALA A 153 -23.56 12.13 20.93
C ALA A 153 -22.17 12.23 20.26
N ALA A 154 -21.50 11.10 20.03
CA ALA A 154 -20.23 11.06 19.32
C ALA A 154 -20.32 11.56 17.87
N GLN A 155 -21.36 11.15 17.14
CA GLN A 155 -21.64 11.66 15.78
C GLN A 155 -21.91 13.18 15.79
N ARG A 156 -22.71 13.68 16.75
CA ARG A 156 -22.97 15.13 16.88
C ARG A 156 -21.70 15.91 17.18
N ARG A 157 -20.82 15.42 18.06
CA ARG A 157 -19.52 16.04 18.35
C ARG A 157 -18.60 16.05 17.13
N PHE A 158 -18.58 14.96 16.36
CA PHE A 158 -17.84 14.91 15.10
C PHE A 158 -18.33 16.01 14.17
N LEU A 159 -19.63 16.10 13.93
CA LEU A 159 -20.23 17.09 13.02
C LEU A 159 -19.98 18.53 13.46
N SER A 160 -20.13 18.84 14.76
CA SER A 160 -19.88 20.18 15.27
C SER A 160 -18.44 20.63 15.06
N ARG A 161 -17.47 19.71 15.19
CA ARG A 161 -16.05 20.00 14.97
C ARG A 161 -15.66 19.98 13.50
N TYR A 162 -16.26 19.09 12.71
CA TYR A 162 -16.11 19.08 11.26
C TYR A 162 -16.53 20.42 10.66
N ALA A 163 -17.63 21.00 11.13
CA ALA A 163 -18.13 22.29 10.68
C ALA A 163 -17.15 23.46 10.94
N THR A 164 -16.25 23.33 11.92
CA THR A 164 -15.23 24.36 12.25
C THR A 164 -13.89 24.12 11.58
N LEU A 165 -13.71 23.03 10.84
CA LEU A 165 -12.45 22.74 10.14
C LEU A 165 -12.22 23.74 9.00
N GLU A 166 -10.94 23.94 8.67
CA GLU A 166 -10.55 24.77 7.54
C GLU A 166 -11.07 24.19 6.21
N PRO A 167 -11.44 25.05 5.22
CA PRO A 167 -11.98 24.58 3.93
C PRO A 167 -11.06 23.60 3.18
N ALA A 168 -9.75 23.75 3.32
CA ALA A 168 -8.75 22.86 2.72
C ALA A 168 -8.82 21.42 3.26
N ILE A 169 -9.27 21.27 4.52
CA ILE A 169 -9.52 19.97 5.16
C ILE A 169 -10.92 19.49 4.77
N GLN A 170 -11.96 20.33 4.94
CA GLN A 170 -13.35 19.95 4.69
C GLN A 170 -13.58 19.41 3.27
N SER A 171 -12.98 20.07 2.27
CA SER A 171 -13.11 19.69 0.86
C SER A 171 -12.42 18.37 0.49
N ARG A 172 -11.52 17.86 1.35
CA ARG A 172 -10.74 16.64 1.12
C ARG A 172 -11.12 15.49 2.05
N LEU A 173 -11.77 15.78 3.18
CA LEU A 173 -12.08 14.77 4.17
C LEU A 173 -13.17 13.81 3.65
N VAL A 174 -12.94 12.52 3.82
CA VAL A 174 -13.92 11.46 3.56
C VAL A 174 -13.97 10.53 4.77
N LEU A 175 -15.14 9.96 5.03
CA LEU A 175 -15.33 9.05 6.15
C LEU A 175 -15.23 7.59 5.72
N GLU A 176 -14.73 6.75 6.63
CA GLU A 176 -14.63 5.30 6.42
C GLU A 176 -15.23 4.52 7.58
N ASN A 177 -15.97 3.45 7.29
CA ASN A 177 -16.46 2.50 8.30
C ASN A 177 -15.32 1.73 8.94
N ASP A 178 -15.48 1.34 10.21
CA ASP A 178 -14.45 0.64 10.98
C ASP A 178 -14.93 -0.74 11.46
N ASP A 179 -13.98 -1.55 11.94
CA ASP A 179 -14.17 -2.95 12.33
C ASP A 179 -14.77 -3.15 13.74
N LYS A 180 -15.14 -2.09 14.48
CA LYS A 180 -15.50 -2.20 15.91
C LYS A 180 -16.62 -1.28 16.40
N LEU A 181 -16.55 0.00 16.07
CA LEU A 181 -17.29 1.08 16.73
C LEU A 181 -18.38 1.65 15.83
N PHE A 182 -18.02 2.04 14.61
CA PHE A 182 -18.93 2.65 13.64
C PHE A 182 -19.01 1.83 12.36
N HIS A 183 -20.10 1.06 12.24
CA HIS A 183 -20.40 0.32 11.02
C HIS A 183 -20.87 1.27 9.90
N ILE A 184 -21.02 0.77 8.69
CA ILE A 184 -21.29 1.61 7.51
C ILE A 184 -22.55 2.50 7.61
N VAL A 185 -23.63 2.03 8.24
CA VAL A 185 -24.85 2.85 8.43
C VAL A 185 -24.60 4.07 9.31
N ASP A 186 -23.81 3.93 10.38
CA ASP A 186 -23.48 5.06 11.25
C ASP A 186 -22.69 6.12 10.49
N VAL A 187 -21.77 5.66 9.62
CA VAL A 187 -20.95 6.52 8.80
C VAL A 187 -21.80 7.23 7.75
N LEU A 188 -22.68 6.52 7.04
CA LEU A 188 -23.61 7.10 6.06
C LEU A 188 -24.55 8.13 6.70
N ASP A 189 -25.13 7.85 7.86
CA ASP A 189 -25.99 8.78 8.60
C ASP A 189 -25.24 10.09 8.94
N THR A 190 -24.00 9.95 9.40
CA THR A 190 -23.17 11.11 9.78
C THR A 190 -22.75 11.90 8.54
N ALA A 191 -22.29 11.19 7.51
CA ALA A 191 -21.86 11.73 6.23
C ALA A 191 -22.97 12.51 5.51
N ALA A 192 -24.20 11.98 5.51
CA ALA A 192 -25.35 12.64 4.91
C ALA A 192 -25.64 14.00 5.57
N THR A 193 -25.48 14.09 6.89
CA THR A 193 -25.67 15.35 7.63
C THR A 193 -24.56 16.37 7.34
N GLY A 194 -23.33 15.89 7.19
CA GLY A 194 -22.16 16.75 6.96
C GLY A 194 -21.85 17.05 5.48
N GLY A 195 -22.52 16.40 4.53
CA GLY A 195 -22.16 16.45 3.11
C GLY A 195 -20.79 15.84 2.81
N ILE A 196 -20.41 14.78 3.54
CA ILE A 196 -19.06 14.19 3.49
C ILE A 196 -19.09 12.91 2.63
N PRO A 197 -18.18 12.71 1.67
CA PRO A 197 -18.12 11.45 0.94
C PRO A 197 -17.71 10.28 1.84
N VAL A 198 -18.19 9.08 1.51
CA VAL A 198 -17.91 7.85 2.27
C VAL A 198 -17.09 6.86 1.44
N VAL A 199 -15.95 6.45 1.99
CA VAL A 199 -15.18 5.29 1.55
C VAL A 199 -15.74 4.05 2.24
N TYR A 200 -16.10 3.05 1.44
CA TYR A 200 -16.52 1.75 1.96
C TYR A 200 -15.30 0.83 2.11
N ASP A 201 -15.07 0.29 3.30
CA ASP A 201 -14.12 -0.81 3.54
C ASP A 201 -14.84 -2.14 3.68
N THR A 202 -14.52 -3.07 2.78
CA THR A 202 -15.15 -4.39 2.69
C THR A 202 -14.82 -5.29 3.88
N LEU A 203 -13.57 -5.23 4.38
CA LEU A 203 -13.13 -6.11 5.46
C LEU A 203 -13.67 -5.60 6.81
N HIS A 204 -13.68 -4.29 7.02
CA HIS A 204 -14.32 -3.69 8.18
C HIS A 204 -15.81 -4.06 8.24
N ASN A 205 -16.53 -4.00 7.12
CA ASN A 205 -17.94 -4.43 7.09
C ASN A 205 -18.10 -5.94 7.30
N ALA A 206 -17.19 -6.77 6.80
CA ALA A 206 -17.23 -8.22 7.06
C ALA A 206 -17.07 -8.57 8.56
N VAL A 207 -16.35 -7.73 9.32
CA VAL A 207 -16.12 -7.91 10.76
C VAL A 207 -17.20 -7.24 11.61
N ASN A 208 -17.65 -6.06 11.20
CA ASN A 208 -18.64 -5.22 11.90
C ASN A 208 -19.78 -4.82 10.94
N PRO A 209 -20.61 -5.79 10.51
CA PRO A 209 -21.65 -5.54 9.53
C PRO A 209 -22.81 -4.75 10.14
N ALA A 210 -23.33 -3.78 9.40
CA ALA A 210 -24.59 -3.12 9.77
C ALA A 210 -25.82 -3.99 9.46
N ASP A 211 -25.80 -4.73 8.35
CA ASP A 211 -26.78 -5.77 8.01
C ASP A 211 -26.04 -6.90 7.28
N ALA A 212 -25.93 -8.06 7.91
CA ALA A 212 -25.23 -9.22 7.37
C ALA A 212 -25.88 -9.83 6.11
N ARG A 213 -27.12 -9.45 5.79
CA ARG A 213 -27.84 -9.94 4.58
C ARG A 213 -27.59 -9.04 3.37
N ARG A 214 -27.07 -7.83 3.59
CA ARG A 214 -26.86 -6.85 2.52
C ARG A 214 -25.51 -7.08 1.87
N SER A 215 -25.49 -7.08 0.55
CA SER A 215 -24.27 -7.32 -0.22
C SER A 215 -23.31 -6.12 -0.15
N ASP A 216 -22.02 -6.38 -0.34
CA ASP A 216 -21.01 -5.32 -0.49
C ASP A 216 -21.38 -4.37 -1.64
N LEU A 217 -21.90 -4.90 -2.75
CA LEU A 217 -22.32 -4.10 -3.90
C LEU A 217 -23.41 -3.08 -3.53
N ASP A 218 -24.36 -3.44 -2.67
CA ASP A 218 -25.42 -2.53 -2.25
C ASP A 218 -24.90 -1.42 -1.33
N TRP A 219 -23.94 -1.73 -0.46
CA TRP A 219 -23.26 -0.71 0.34
C TRP A 219 -22.41 0.22 -0.53
N ILE A 220 -21.67 -0.32 -1.49
CA ILE A 220 -20.88 0.44 -2.45
C ILE A 220 -21.76 1.42 -3.24
N LYS A 221 -22.96 1.00 -3.67
CA LYS A 221 -23.92 1.88 -4.36
C LYS A 221 -24.37 3.05 -3.48
N LEU A 222 -24.65 2.79 -2.20
CA LEU A 222 -25.01 3.86 -1.25
C LEU A 222 -23.85 4.82 -1.02
N CYS A 223 -22.64 4.30 -0.79
CA CYS A 223 -21.45 5.13 -0.59
C CYS A 223 -21.14 5.95 -1.84
N ARG A 224 -21.23 5.37 -3.04
CA ARG A 224 -21.06 6.09 -4.31
C ARG A 224 -21.95 7.32 -4.41
N ALA A 225 -23.20 7.25 -3.95
CA ALA A 225 -24.13 8.37 -4.01
C ALA A 225 -23.72 9.59 -3.14
N THR A 226 -22.77 9.42 -2.23
CA THR A 226 -22.19 10.51 -1.41
C THR A 226 -21.07 11.28 -2.11
N TRP A 227 -20.56 10.78 -3.24
CA TRP A 227 -19.47 11.43 -3.98
C TRP A 227 -20.04 12.30 -5.10
N THR A 228 -19.40 13.44 -5.32
CA THR A 228 -19.74 14.40 -6.39
C THR A 228 -18.58 14.54 -7.38
N GLU A 229 -18.80 15.22 -8.52
CA GLU A 229 -17.76 15.37 -9.56
C GLU A 229 -16.46 16.00 -9.03
N ARG A 230 -16.56 16.98 -8.12
CA ARG A 230 -15.39 17.63 -7.48
C ARG A 230 -14.57 16.66 -6.63
N ASP A 231 -15.16 15.56 -6.18
CA ASP A 231 -14.48 14.58 -5.33
C ASP A 231 -13.67 13.59 -6.16
N GLY A 232 -13.90 13.52 -7.47
CA GLY A 232 -13.41 12.48 -8.36
C GLY A 232 -14.23 11.19 -8.23
N ALA A 233 -13.73 10.11 -8.83
CA ALA A 233 -14.40 8.80 -8.76
C ALA A 233 -14.63 8.36 -7.29
N PRO A 234 -15.70 7.63 -6.96
CA PRO A 234 -15.81 7.02 -5.64
C PRO A 234 -14.64 6.09 -5.36
N LYS A 235 -14.19 6.06 -4.11
CA LYS A 235 -13.09 5.19 -3.67
C LYS A 235 -13.62 4.19 -2.66
N ILE A 236 -13.16 2.93 -2.77
CA ILE A 236 -13.35 1.90 -1.76
C ILE A 236 -12.00 1.40 -1.25
N HIS A 237 -12.03 0.79 -0.08
CA HIS A 237 -10.94 0.01 0.48
C HIS A 237 -11.30 -1.47 0.39
N TYR A 238 -10.38 -2.25 -0.20
CA TYR A 238 -10.54 -3.69 -0.33
C TYR A 238 -9.40 -4.39 0.40
N SER A 239 -9.76 -5.30 1.29
CA SER A 239 -8.84 -6.21 1.97
C SER A 239 -9.46 -7.59 2.13
N GLN A 240 -8.62 -8.55 2.49
CA GLN A 240 -9.02 -9.91 2.80
C GLN A 240 -8.52 -10.27 4.19
N GLN A 241 -9.30 -11.07 4.92
CA GLN A 241 -8.92 -11.56 6.24
C GLN A 241 -7.67 -12.43 6.15
N ALA A 242 -6.67 -12.13 6.97
CA ALA A 242 -5.52 -13.00 7.17
C ALA A 242 -5.96 -14.31 7.82
N PRO A 243 -5.67 -15.48 7.20
CA PRO A 243 -5.97 -16.77 7.79
C PRO A 243 -5.36 -16.89 9.19
N GLN A 244 -6.13 -17.46 10.13
CA GLN A 244 -5.70 -17.74 11.52
C GLN A 244 -5.31 -16.51 12.36
N LYS A 245 -5.45 -15.28 11.84
CA LYS A 245 -5.29 -14.05 12.63
C LYS A 245 -6.64 -13.55 13.15
N LYS A 246 -6.59 -12.56 14.04
CA LYS A 246 -7.78 -11.90 14.60
C LYS A 246 -8.66 -11.31 13.49
N PRO A 247 -10.00 -11.28 13.65
CA PRO A 247 -10.89 -10.57 12.73
C PRO A 247 -10.40 -9.13 12.46
N GLY A 248 -10.42 -8.71 11.20
CA GLY A 248 -9.95 -7.40 10.74
C GLY A 248 -8.45 -7.37 10.39
N ALA A 249 -7.69 -8.42 10.65
CA ALA A 249 -6.28 -8.46 10.26
C ALA A 249 -6.14 -8.65 8.74
N HIS A 250 -5.45 -7.73 8.07
CA HIS A 250 -5.24 -7.80 6.62
C HIS A 250 -4.32 -8.97 6.23
N SER A 251 -4.67 -9.68 5.16
CA SER A 251 -3.87 -10.75 4.55
C SER A 251 -2.49 -10.28 4.09
N ASN A 252 -1.58 -11.23 3.91
CA ASN A 252 -0.24 -10.92 3.39
C ASN A 252 -0.30 -10.49 1.91
N SER A 253 -1.18 -11.13 1.13
CA SER A 253 -1.44 -10.87 -0.29
C SER A 253 -2.93 -11.00 -0.57
N ILE A 254 -3.43 -10.34 -1.62
CA ILE A 254 -4.82 -10.48 -2.08
C ILE A 254 -4.94 -11.79 -2.88
N GLY A 255 -5.69 -12.78 -2.40
CA GLY A 255 -5.96 -14.00 -3.15
C GLY A 255 -6.77 -13.72 -4.41
N ILE A 256 -6.27 -14.14 -5.56
CA ILE A 256 -6.75 -13.65 -6.86
C ILE A 256 -8.18 -14.09 -7.19
N ASP A 257 -8.57 -15.31 -6.86
CA ASP A 257 -9.90 -15.83 -7.19
C ASP A 257 -11.00 -15.09 -6.43
N ALA A 258 -10.79 -14.82 -5.14
CA ALA A 258 -11.72 -14.03 -4.33
C ALA A 258 -11.80 -12.58 -4.81
N PHE A 259 -10.68 -11.99 -5.23
CA PHE A 259 -10.68 -10.65 -5.82
C PHE A 259 -11.43 -10.59 -7.15
N LEU A 260 -11.22 -11.56 -8.06
CA LEU A 260 -11.93 -11.60 -9.34
C LEU A 260 -13.44 -11.82 -9.17
N ALA A 261 -13.83 -12.66 -8.20
CA ALA A 261 -15.26 -12.84 -7.86
C ALA A 261 -15.89 -11.56 -7.32
N PHE A 262 -15.17 -10.78 -6.50
CA PHE A 262 -15.61 -9.46 -6.04
C PHE A 262 -15.65 -8.45 -7.20
N TYR A 263 -14.58 -8.34 -7.98
CA TYR A 263 -14.46 -7.39 -9.08
C TYR A 263 -15.54 -7.61 -10.16
N GLY A 264 -15.88 -8.87 -10.45
CA GLY A 264 -16.94 -9.20 -11.40
C GLY A 264 -18.33 -8.68 -11.00
N GLN A 265 -18.57 -8.41 -9.71
CA GLN A 265 -19.82 -7.81 -9.22
C GLN A 265 -19.88 -6.29 -9.46
N LEU A 266 -18.75 -5.66 -9.79
CA LEU A 266 -18.62 -4.21 -9.93
C LEU A 266 -18.78 -3.73 -11.38
N SER A 267 -19.08 -4.60 -12.35
CA SER A 267 -19.00 -4.30 -13.80
C SER A 267 -19.68 -3.00 -14.24
N ASP A 268 -20.73 -2.58 -13.54
CA ASP A 268 -21.57 -1.45 -13.92
C ASP A 268 -21.27 -0.18 -13.08
N ILE A 269 -20.21 -0.17 -12.28
CA ILE A 269 -19.90 0.93 -11.37
C ILE A 269 -18.45 1.41 -11.55
N ASP A 270 -18.28 2.67 -11.93
CA ASP A 270 -16.94 3.26 -11.98
C ASP A 270 -16.47 3.69 -10.59
N ILE A 271 -15.56 2.92 -9.99
CA ILE A 271 -14.94 3.18 -8.68
C ILE A 271 -13.44 2.91 -8.71
N ASP A 272 -12.71 3.57 -7.81
CA ASP A 272 -11.31 3.30 -7.51
C ASP A 272 -11.18 2.34 -6.32
N ILE A 273 -10.28 1.36 -6.41
CA ILE A 273 -10.08 0.32 -5.39
C ILE A 273 -8.69 0.48 -4.77
N MET A 274 -8.63 0.85 -3.50
CA MET A 274 -7.40 0.85 -2.71
C MET A 274 -7.22 -0.50 -2.03
N LEU A 275 -6.13 -1.19 -2.34
CA LEU A 275 -5.79 -2.46 -1.67
C LEU A 275 -5.10 -2.20 -0.34
N GLU A 276 -5.74 -2.68 0.72
CA GLU A 276 -5.34 -2.60 2.10
C GLU A 276 -4.61 -3.90 2.51
N VAL A 277 -3.42 -4.13 1.94
CA VAL A 277 -2.71 -5.42 2.04
C VAL A 277 -1.24 -5.24 2.47
N LYS A 278 -0.57 -6.30 2.92
CA LYS A 278 0.83 -6.22 3.39
C LYS A 278 1.84 -6.17 2.24
N ASP A 279 1.62 -6.88 1.13
CA ASP A 279 2.54 -6.93 -0.02
C ASP A 279 2.39 -5.78 -1.03
N LYS A 280 1.51 -4.82 -0.75
CA LYS A 280 1.45 -3.51 -1.41
C LYS A 280 1.29 -3.57 -2.93
N ASN A 281 2.28 -3.05 -3.66
CA ASN A 281 2.33 -2.98 -5.11
C ASN A 281 2.26 -4.34 -5.78
N LEU A 282 2.68 -5.43 -5.12
CA LEU A 282 2.60 -6.78 -5.68
C LEU A 282 1.14 -7.18 -5.91
N SER A 283 0.29 -7.04 -4.88
CA SER A 283 -1.15 -7.28 -5.03
C SER A 283 -1.80 -6.31 -6.01
N ALA A 284 -1.39 -5.03 -6.03
CA ALA A 284 -1.94 -4.06 -6.98
C ALA A 284 -1.65 -4.47 -8.43
N LEU A 285 -0.39 -4.78 -8.75
CA LEU A 285 0.01 -5.28 -10.07
C LEU A 285 -0.72 -6.57 -10.42
N LYS A 286 -0.74 -7.54 -9.50
CA LYS A 286 -1.45 -8.80 -9.67
C LYS A 286 -2.91 -8.61 -10.05
N CYS A 287 -3.62 -7.79 -9.28
CA CYS A 287 -5.04 -7.49 -9.54
C CYS A 287 -5.21 -6.79 -10.89
N MET A 288 -4.38 -5.77 -11.19
CA MET A 288 -4.42 -5.05 -12.47
C MET A 288 -4.17 -5.96 -13.68
N HIS A 289 -3.21 -6.88 -13.59
CA HIS A 289 -2.93 -7.84 -14.66
C HIS A 289 -4.09 -8.80 -14.88
N CYS A 290 -4.88 -9.12 -13.86
CA CYS A 290 -5.98 -10.07 -14.02
C CYS A 290 -7.29 -9.43 -14.49
N VAL A 291 -7.49 -8.12 -14.27
CA VAL A 291 -8.73 -7.42 -14.69
C VAL A 291 -8.56 -6.62 -15.98
N SER A 292 -7.33 -6.43 -16.45
CA SER A 292 -7.04 -5.69 -17.69
C SER A 292 -5.99 -6.43 -18.50
N ASN A 293 -6.21 -6.60 -19.80
CA ASN A 293 -5.19 -7.15 -20.68
C ASN A 293 -4.09 -6.11 -20.94
N ARG A 294 -2.94 -6.29 -20.29
CA ARG A 294 -1.76 -5.42 -20.40
C ARG A 294 -0.69 -5.95 -21.37
N GLY A 295 -1.02 -7.00 -22.13
CA GLY A 295 -0.12 -7.68 -23.06
C GLY A 295 0.82 -8.68 -22.38
N ILE A 296 1.15 -9.77 -23.09
CA ILE A 296 1.97 -10.88 -22.58
C ILE A 296 3.33 -10.41 -22.04
N GLY A 297 3.96 -9.41 -22.67
CA GLY A 297 5.24 -8.85 -22.21
C GLY A 297 5.18 -8.27 -20.80
N ALA A 298 4.03 -7.75 -20.37
CA ALA A 298 3.86 -7.28 -19.00
C ALA A 298 3.85 -8.44 -17.99
N LEU A 299 3.27 -9.59 -18.35
CA LEU A 299 3.33 -10.80 -17.52
C LEU A 299 4.74 -11.39 -17.49
N GLU A 300 5.48 -11.31 -18.59
CA GLU A 300 6.88 -11.79 -18.63
C GLU A 300 7.81 -10.94 -17.74
N ILE A 301 7.66 -9.62 -17.77
CA ILE A 301 8.38 -8.71 -16.87
C ILE A 301 8.09 -9.06 -15.42
N GLU A 302 6.81 -9.28 -15.10
CA GLU A 302 6.41 -9.57 -13.73
C GLU A 302 6.84 -10.97 -13.29
N TRP A 303 6.74 -11.97 -14.18
CA TRP A 303 7.29 -13.31 -13.96
C TRP A 303 8.79 -13.26 -13.69
N ALA A 304 9.55 -12.44 -14.44
CA ALA A 304 10.99 -12.29 -14.23
C ALA A 304 11.35 -11.85 -12.81
N ARG A 305 10.46 -11.12 -12.12
CA ARG A 305 10.61 -10.67 -10.73
C ARG A 305 10.25 -11.76 -9.73
N TYR A 306 9.20 -12.55 -10.02
CA TYR A 306 8.76 -13.67 -9.17
C TYR A 306 9.62 -14.94 -9.30
N LYS A 307 10.28 -15.16 -10.44
CA LYS A 307 10.79 -16.47 -10.84
C LYS A 307 11.66 -17.16 -9.77
N TYR A 308 12.52 -16.43 -9.06
CA TYR A 308 13.36 -17.03 -8.02
C TYR A 308 12.64 -17.22 -6.68
N ALA A 309 11.68 -16.38 -6.34
CA ALA A 309 10.80 -16.62 -5.21
C ALA A 309 9.94 -17.87 -5.45
N VAL A 310 9.39 -18.04 -6.66
CA VAL A 310 8.66 -19.27 -7.01
C VAL A 310 9.57 -20.49 -7.04
N LEU A 311 10.79 -20.38 -7.59
CA LEU A 311 11.75 -21.48 -7.62
C LEU A 311 12.16 -21.96 -6.22
N GLU A 312 12.28 -21.03 -5.26
CA GLU A 312 12.62 -21.32 -3.86
C GLU A 312 11.56 -22.23 -3.21
N HIS A 313 10.30 -22.14 -3.65
CA HIS A 313 9.20 -22.93 -3.11
C HIS A 313 8.83 -24.14 -3.98
N SER A 314 8.87 -24.03 -5.31
CA SER A 314 8.39 -25.08 -6.22
C SER A 314 9.03 -24.99 -7.62
N ALA A 315 10.00 -25.87 -7.89
CA ALA A 315 10.60 -26.01 -9.22
C ALA A 315 9.58 -26.49 -10.29
N GLU A 316 8.61 -27.30 -9.89
CA GLU A 316 7.52 -27.75 -10.77
C GLU A 316 6.68 -26.56 -11.24
N ARG A 317 6.16 -25.73 -10.33
CA ARG A 317 5.35 -24.56 -10.68
C ARG A 317 6.16 -23.48 -11.39
N TYR A 318 7.46 -23.37 -11.10
CA TYR A 318 8.37 -22.54 -11.89
C TYR A 318 8.36 -22.94 -13.37
N GLN A 319 8.48 -24.24 -13.68
CA GLN A 319 8.42 -24.69 -15.07
C GLN A 319 7.01 -24.53 -15.66
N ALA A 320 5.96 -24.78 -14.87
CA ALA A 320 4.59 -24.59 -15.31
C ALA A 320 4.32 -23.14 -15.77
N VAL A 321 4.74 -22.13 -14.99
CA VAL A 321 4.61 -20.72 -15.39
C VAL A 321 5.45 -20.41 -16.63
N ARG A 322 6.68 -20.96 -16.71
CA ARG A 322 7.54 -20.78 -17.88
C ARG A 322 6.88 -21.31 -19.15
N ILE A 323 6.25 -22.49 -19.11
CA ILE A 323 5.52 -23.09 -20.23
C ILE A 323 4.27 -22.26 -20.54
N LEU A 324 3.52 -21.86 -19.51
CA LEU A 324 2.30 -21.05 -19.64
C LEU A 324 2.53 -19.75 -20.42
N LEU A 325 3.69 -19.11 -20.23
CA LEU A 325 4.05 -17.85 -20.91
C LEU A 325 4.70 -18.04 -22.29
N GLN A 326 4.84 -19.27 -22.79
CA GLN A 326 5.39 -19.52 -24.15
C GLN A 326 4.42 -19.11 -25.25
N ASP A 327 3.12 -19.30 -25.04
CA ASP A 327 2.09 -18.87 -25.98
C ASP A 327 1.96 -17.34 -25.96
N LYS A 328 2.45 -16.69 -27.03
CA LYS A 328 2.44 -15.22 -27.18
C LYS A 328 1.09 -14.67 -27.65
N GLY A 329 0.16 -15.54 -28.07
CA GLY A 329 -1.20 -15.16 -28.43
C GLY A 329 -2.15 -15.14 -27.23
N ALA A 330 -1.80 -15.83 -26.14
CA ALA A 330 -2.59 -15.89 -24.92
C ALA A 330 -2.28 -14.74 -23.94
N TYR A 331 -3.18 -14.54 -22.97
CA TYR A 331 -2.96 -13.67 -21.82
C TYR A 331 -3.37 -14.37 -20.50
N PRO A 332 -2.59 -15.35 -20.03
CA PRO A 332 -2.99 -16.23 -18.93
C PRO A 332 -2.69 -15.64 -17.55
N ALA A 333 -3.07 -14.37 -17.31
CA ALA A 333 -2.71 -13.64 -16.09
C ALA A 333 -3.22 -14.33 -14.81
N ALA A 334 -4.51 -14.66 -14.74
CA ALA A 334 -5.10 -15.32 -13.56
C ALA A 334 -4.44 -16.69 -13.28
N GLU A 335 -4.20 -17.48 -14.33
CA GLU A 335 -3.58 -18.80 -14.21
C GLU A 335 -2.13 -18.69 -13.72
N MET A 336 -1.37 -17.72 -14.24
CA MET A 336 -0.01 -17.43 -13.76
C MET A 336 0.00 -17.10 -12.26
N TYR A 337 -0.89 -16.20 -11.83
CA TYR A 337 -0.93 -15.79 -10.43
C TYR A 337 -1.43 -16.88 -9.49
N ARG A 338 -2.37 -17.73 -9.91
CA ARG A 338 -2.75 -18.93 -9.15
C ARG A 338 -1.55 -19.86 -8.91
N LEU A 339 -0.70 -20.06 -9.93
CA LEU A 339 0.51 -20.86 -9.78
C LEU A 339 1.52 -20.20 -8.84
N ILE A 340 1.68 -18.87 -8.92
CA ILE A 340 2.55 -18.10 -8.01
C ILE A 340 2.05 -18.23 -6.57
N GLU A 341 0.77 -17.95 -6.30
CA GLU A 341 0.16 -18.04 -4.97
C GLU A 341 0.32 -19.44 -4.37
N LYS A 342 -0.06 -20.48 -5.12
CA LYS A 342 0.11 -21.88 -4.70
C LYS A 342 1.57 -22.27 -4.46
N SER A 343 2.53 -21.57 -5.06
CA SER A 343 3.95 -21.78 -4.78
C SER A 343 4.33 -21.15 -3.44
N LEU A 344 3.98 -19.88 -3.24
CA LEU A 344 4.36 -19.12 -2.04
C LEU A 344 3.69 -19.65 -0.75
N ASP A 345 2.56 -20.34 -0.88
CA ASP A 345 1.90 -21.02 0.25
C ASP A 345 2.64 -22.29 0.72
N LEU A 346 3.56 -22.83 -0.08
CA LEU A 346 4.35 -24.00 0.31
C LEU A 346 5.52 -23.59 1.22
N PRO A 347 5.92 -24.42 2.20
CA PRO A 347 7.16 -24.20 2.91
C PRO A 347 8.37 -24.39 1.98
N VAL A 348 9.44 -23.64 2.22
CA VAL A 348 10.70 -23.81 1.50
C VAL A 348 11.38 -25.10 1.95
N SER A 349 11.57 -26.05 1.03
CA SER A 349 12.36 -27.25 1.28
C SER A 349 13.87 -26.95 1.16
N PRO A 350 14.76 -27.68 1.85
CA PRO A 350 16.21 -27.52 1.69
C PRO A 350 16.66 -27.62 0.23
N GLY A 351 16.13 -28.58 -0.53
CA GLY A 351 16.51 -28.75 -1.94
C GLY A 351 16.04 -27.61 -2.84
N SER A 352 14.79 -27.15 -2.68
CA SER A 352 14.25 -26.06 -3.51
C SER A 352 14.91 -24.71 -3.20
N GLY A 353 15.13 -24.41 -1.91
CA GLY A 353 15.84 -23.18 -1.53
C GLY A 353 17.32 -23.22 -1.90
N GLU A 354 17.98 -24.39 -1.85
CA GLU A 354 19.37 -24.51 -2.31
C GLU A 354 19.46 -24.22 -3.81
N ASN A 355 18.56 -24.81 -4.58
CA ASN A 355 18.50 -24.59 -6.02
C ASN A 355 18.30 -23.11 -6.36
N ALA A 356 17.32 -22.45 -5.74
CA ALA A 356 17.06 -21.03 -5.95
C ALA A 356 18.27 -20.16 -5.56
N ALA A 357 18.87 -20.42 -4.39
CA ALA A 357 20.06 -19.69 -3.94
C ALA A 357 21.25 -19.86 -4.90
N ARG A 358 21.47 -21.05 -5.46
CA ARG A 358 22.52 -21.30 -6.47
C ARG A 358 22.25 -20.60 -7.80
N HIS A 359 21.00 -20.51 -8.21
CA HIS A 359 20.62 -19.73 -9.39
C HIS A 359 20.89 -18.23 -9.19
N VAL A 360 20.55 -17.69 -8.02
CA VAL A 360 20.84 -16.28 -7.67
C VAL A 360 22.34 -16.04 -7.55
N TRP A 361 23.08 -16.98 -6.95
CA TRP A 361 24.54 -16.95 -6.91
C TRP A 361 25.18 -16.86 -8.31
N GLY A 362 24.52 -17.43 -9.33
CA GLY A 362 24.94 -17.36 -10.73
C GLY A 362 25.29 -15.96 -11.23
N TYR A 363 24.63 -14.92 -10.72
CA TYR A 363 24.87 -13.53 -11.11
C TYR A 363 26.20 -12.98 -10.60
N PHE A 364 26.77 -13.60 -9.56
CA PHE A 364 28.02 -13.15 -8.94
C PHE A 364 29.23 -13.99 -9.34
N LYS A 365 29.07 -15.09 -10.08
CA LYS A 365 30.15 -16.07 -10.32
C LYS A 365 31.43 -15.46 -10.91
N GLU A 366 31.28 -14.50 -11.82
CA GLU A 366 32.39 -13.83 -12.50
C GLU A 366 32.86 -12.54 -11.79
N LYS A 367 32.22 -12.18 -10.67
CA LYS A 367 32.42 -10.89 -9.95
C LYS A 367 32.88 -11.08 -8.51
N ALA A 368 32.40 -12.14 -7.86
CA ALA A 368 32.65 -12.45 -6.47
C ALA A 368 34.08 -12.94 -6.24
N SER A 369 34.69 -12.48 -5.16
CA SER A 369 35.96 -12.97 -4.67
C SER A 369 35.87 -14.43 -4.19
N ALA A 370 37.03 -15.08 -4.08
CA ALA A 370 37.12 -16.44 -3.54
C ALA A 370 36.57 -16.54 -2.09
N SER A 371 36.77 -15.49 -1.28
CA SER A 371 36.27 -15.44 0.10
C SER A 371 34.74 -15.29 0.15
N GLU A 372 34.14 -14.51 -0.75
CA GLU A 372 32.68 -14.41 -0.88
C GLU A 372 32.06 -15.73 -1.34
N LYS A 373 32.70 -16.42 -2.29
CA LYS A 373 32.30 -17.76 -2.72
C LYS A 373 32.34 -18.76 -1.57
N GLN A 374 33.44 -18.79 -0.82
CA GLN A 374 33.56 -19.67 0.34
C GLN A 374 32.50 -19.35 1.41
N ARG A 375 32.21 -18.06 1.62
CA ARG A 375 31.18 -17.62 2.55
C ARG A 375 29.78 -18.05 2.11
N PHE A 376 29.46 -17.94 0.83
CA PHE A 376 28.19 -18.42 0.27
C PHE A 376 28.01 -19.92 0.51
N GLU A 377 28.99 -20.73 0.08
CA GLU A 377 28.92 -22.20 0.22
C GLU A 377 28.83 -22.62 1.69
N MET A 378 29.56 -21.95 2.59
CA MET A 378 29.45 -22.19 4.03
C MET A 378 28.04 -21.89 4.56
N LEU A 379 27.45 -20.73 4.22
CA LEU A 379 26.12 -20.36 4.68
C LEU A 379 25.05 -21.32 4.15
N LEU A 380 25.17 -21.71 2.88
CA LEU A 380 24.28 -22.65 2.21
C LEU A 380 24.36 -24.05 2.85
N HIS A 381 25.58 -24.53 3.13
CA HIS A 381 25.81 -25.80 3.81
C HIS A 381 25.24 -25.81 5.24
N LYS A 382 25.43 -24.71 6.00
CA LYS A 382 24.85 -24.59 7.34
C LYS A 382 23.33 -24.62 7.31
N TRP A 383 22.71 -23.89 6.39
CA TRP A 383 21.25 -23.86 6.27
C TRP A 383 20.68 -25.23 5.86
N THR A 384 21.27 -25.91 4.86
CA THR A 384 20.81 -27.25 4.43
C THR A 384 20.91 -28.32 5.53
N ARG A 385 21.79 -28.12 6.52
CA ARG A 385 21.89 -28.95 7.73
C ARG A 385 21.03 -28.51 8.90
N GLY A 386 20.27 -27.41 8.77
CA GLY A 386 19.46 -26.84 9.86
C GLY A 386 20.28 -26.09 10.92
N GLU A 387 21.54 -25.77 10.65
CA GLU A 387 22.45 -25.04 11.56
C GLU A 387 22.36 -23.52 11.39
N ALA A 388 21.61 -23.05 10.38
CA ALA A 388 21.37 -21.65 10.11
C ALA A 388 19.99 -21.44 9.47
N GLU A 389 19.45 -20.24 9.62
CA GLU A 389 18.22 -19.80 8.97
C GLU A 389 18.46 -19.39 7.51
N LEU A 390 17.49 -19.65 6.62
CA LEU A 390 17.55 -19.27 5.19
C LEU A 390 17.80 -17.76 5.00
N ARG A 391 17.28 -16.94 5.92
CA ARG A 391 17.50 -15.48 5.95
C ARG A 391 18.98 -15.09 5.96
N ALA A 392 19.87 -15.93 6.51
CA ALA A 392 21.30 -15.67 6.51
C ALA A 392 21.91 -15.77 5.11
N VAL A 393 21.46 -16.76 4.32
CA VAL A 393 21.83 -16.95 2.92
C VAL A 393 21.28 -15.80 2.07
N LYS A 394 19.97 -15.55 2.15
CA LYS A 394 19.30 -14.46 1.41
C LYS A 394 19.91 -13.10 1.75
N GLY A 395 20.17 -12.82 3.02
CA GLY A 395 20.80 -11.57 3.46
C GLY A 395 22.24 -11.40 2.98
N PHE A 396 23.00 -12.48 2.79
CA PHE A 396 24.32 -12.40 2.16
C PHE A 396 24.22 -12.09 0.68
N LEU A 397 23.39 -12.83 -0.06
CA LEU A 397 23.15 -12.61 -1.49
C LEU A 397 22.60 -11.19 -1.77
N PHE A 398 21.72 -10.68 -0.91
CA PHE A 398 21.19 -9.32 -1.03
C PHE A 398 22.29 -8.26 -0.92
N ARG A 399 23.21 -8.41 0.05
CA ARG A 399 24.37 -7.50 0.17
C ARG A 399 25.25 -7.54 -1.07
N LEU A 400 25.50 -8.73 -1.63
CA LEU A 400 26.25 -8.84 -2.89
C LEU A 400 25.51 -8.16 -4.05
N ALA A 401 24.19 -8.32 -4.13
CA ALA A 401 23.39 -7.62 -5.14
C ALA A 401 23.53 -6.09 -5.02
N GLN A 402 23.60 -5.56 -3.80
CA GLN A 402 23.87 -4.14 -3.57
C GLN A 402 25.30 -3.75 -3.94
N THR A 403 26.30 -4.52 -3.50
CA THR A 403 27.73 -4.26 -3.75
C THR A 403 28.06 -4.28 -5.24
N TYR A 404 27.53 -5.25 -5.98
CA TYR A 404 27.76 -5.41 -7.42
C TYR A 404 26.73 -4.72 -8.30
N GLN A 405 25.77 -3.98 -7.70
CA GLN A 405 24.71 -3.26 -8.40
C GLN A 405 23.91 -4.17 -9.37
N GLU A 406 23.55 -5.37 -8.90
CA GLU A 406 22.73 -6.32 -9.66
C GLU A 406 21.25 -5.89 -9.66
N ASP A 407 20.95 -4.86 -10.44
CA ASP A 407 19.62 -4.26 -10.57
C ASP A 407 18.51 -5.27 -10.86
N TYR A 408 18.81 -6.31 -11.65
CA TYR A 408 17.87 -7.39 -11.95
C TYR A 408 17.40 -8.11 -10.67
N LEU A 409 18.33 -8.40 -9.76
CA LEU A 409 18.03 -9.07 -8.49
C LEU A 409 17.40 -8.11 -7.49
N LEU A 410 17.86 -6.85 -7.43
CA LEU A 410 17.34 -5.83 -6.52
C LEU A 410 15.90 -5.39 -6.83
N LYS A 411 15.44 -5.58 -8.07
CA LYS A 411 14.06 -5.32 -8.51
C LYS A 411 13.19 -6.58 -8.51
N GLY A 412 13.79 -7.74 -8.29
CA GLY A 412 13.10 -9.03 -8.16
C GLY A 412 12.61 -9.26 -6.72
N TYR A 413 11.70 -10.22 -6.55
CA TYR A 413 11.03 -10.46 -5.28
C TYR A 413 11.71 -11.51 -4.40
N TYR A 414 12.81 -12.09 -4.86
CA TYR A 414 13.50 -13.15 -4.13
C TYR A 414 13.95 -12.72 -2.73
N PHE A 415 14.34 -11.47 -2.51
CA PHE A 415 14.81 -11.03 -1.19
C PHE A 415 13.69 -10.53 -0.27
N ASP A 416 12.51 -10.28 -0.81
CA ASP A 416 11.39 -9.65 -0.11
C ASP A 416 10.28 -10.65 0.28
N LEU A 417 10.12 -11.74 -0.50
CA LEU A 417 9.13 -12.78 -0.28
C LEU A 417 9.66 -13.98 0.51
#